data_AF-A0AAV2W1U0-F1
#
_entry.id   AF-A0AAV2W1U0-F1
#
_cell.length_a   1.000
_cell.length_b   1.000
_cell.length_c   1.000
_cell.angle_alpha   90.00
_cell.angle_beta   90.00
_cell.angle_gamma   90.00
#
_symmetry.space_group_name_H-M   'P 1'
#
loop_
_entity.id
_entity.type
_entity.pdbx_description
1 polymer ?
#
loop_
_entity_poly.entity_id
_entity_poly.type
_entity_poly.pdbx_seq_one_letter_code
_entity_poly.pdbx_strand_id
1 'polypeptide(L)'
;MDYKLEAVHELMFAMWASRSKATRSFERGTQGEMFVLRELEFQGSCTPSQLAQAMGATSGRISSILSGLTRKGWIVRTGDPQDRRSVVIELSDEGRRVVKQHSDKLVGDLSWVFSQMGERRTREFVGLLSEFMTYLSICGPNEPRPTAQQVGEAFERRARLHERMREMVRNGERWHGSCRPHDAPSSNDADVDRPVQ
;
A
#
# COMPACT_ATOMS: atom_id res chain seq x y z
N MET A 1 3.73 24.37 -6.87
CA MET A 1 2.92 23.23 -6.41
C MET A 1 2.74 23.36 -4.90
N ASP A 2 1.59 22.97 -4.36
CA ASP A 2 1.36 22.99 -2.90
C ASP A 2 2.24 21.93 -2.22
N TYR A 3 3.29 22.39 -1.50
CA TYR A 3 4.26 21.50 -0.84
C TYR A 3 3.59 20.54 0.16
N LYS A 4 2.41 20.89 0.70
CA LYS A 4 1.69 20.06 1.65
C LYS A 4 1.12 18.82 0.96
N LEU A 5 0.49 19.00 -0.19
CA LEU A 5 -0.07 17.90 -0.97
C LEU A 5 1.06 17.00 -1.51
N GLU A 6 2.16 17.60 -1.97
CA GLU A 6 3.37 16.89 -2.37
C GLU A 6 3.88 16.02 -1.20
N ALA A 7 4.04 16.61 -0.01
CA ALA A 7 4.50 15.89 1.18
C ALA A 7 3.55 14.76 1.61
N VAL A 8 2.23 14.90 1.42
CA VAL A 8 1.26 13.83 1.69
C VAL A 8 1.47 12.66 0.74
N HIS A 9 1.64 12.91 -0.56
CA HIS A 9 1.93 11.85 -1.53
C HIS A 9 3.25 11.13 -1.21
N GLU A 10 4.30 11.90 -0.89
CA GLU A 10 5.60 11.36 -0.52
C GLU A 10 5.57 10.51 0.75
N LEU A 11 4.88 10.98 1.79
CA LEU A 11 4.67 10.25 3.04
C LEU A 11 3.97 8.92 2.78
N MET A 12 2.85 8.96 2.06
CA MET A 12 2.09 7.76 1.72
C MET A 12 2.94 6.81 0.85
N PHE A 13 3.75 7.34 -0.07
CA PHE A 13 4.63 6.54 -0.93
C PHE A 13 5.70 5.82 -0.11
N ALA A 14 6.36 6.53 0.80
CA ALA A 14 7.35 5.94 1.70
C ALA A 14 6.75 4.81 2.55
N MET A 15 5.51 5.00 3.03
CA MET A 15 4.77 3.98 3.78
C MET A 15 4.48 2.74 2.91
N TRP A 16 4.01 2.94 1.67
CA TRP A 16 3.69 1.85 0.73
C TRP A 16 4.93 1.09 0.24
N ALA A 17 5.98 1.80 -0.18
CA ALA A 17 7.18 1.22 -0.76
C ALA A 17 7.93 0.31 0.23
N SER A 18 7.68 0.49 1.52
CA SER A 18 8.32 -0.25 2.60
C SER A 18 7.60 -1.54 3.00
N ARG A 19 6.68 -2.10 2.20
CA ARG A 19 5.81 -3.30 2.44
C ARG A 19 6.50 -4.65 2.85
N SER A 20 7.64 -4.60 3.53
CA SER A 20 8.36 -5.69 4.17
C SER A 20 7.59 -6.33 5.34
N LYS A 21 8.10 -7.47 5.83
CA LYS A 21 7.54 -8.16 7.01
C LYS A 21 7.60 -7.28 8.27
N ALA A 22 8.58 -6.38 8.38
CA ALA A 22 8.77 -5.50 9.53
C ALA A 22 7.70 -4.40 9.61
N THR A 23 7.34 -3.77 8.48
CA THR A 23 6.23 -2.80 8.42
C THR A 23 4.87 -3.45 8.61
N ARG A 24 4.63 -4.63 7.99
CA ARG A 24 3.43 -5.42 8.25
C ARG A 24 3.26 -5.73 9.73
N SER A 25 4.37 -5.98 10.44
CA SER A 25 4.36 -6.21 11.88
C SER A 25 3.90 -5.00 12.69
N PHE A 26 4.25 -3.79 12.24
CA PHE A 26 3.82 -2.53 12.83
C PHE A 26 2.34 -2.22 12.48
N GLU A 27 1.92 -2.53 11.26
CA GLU A 27 0.54 -2.40 10.77
C GLU A 27 -0.45 -3.40 11.39
N ARG A 28 0.03 -4.47 12.05
CA ARG A 28 -0.82 -5.46 12.76
C ARG A 28 -1.79 -4.82 13.77
N GLY A 29 -1.47 -3.63 14.30
CA GLY A 29 -2.34 -2.86 15.19
C GLY A 29 -3.52 -2.14 14.50
N THR A 30 -3.48 -1.98 13.17
CA THR A 30 -4.47 -1.21 12.38
C THR A 30 -5.46 -2.06 11.57
N GLN A 31 -5.51 -3.37 11.81
CA GLN A 31 -6.31 -4.31 11.01
C GLN A 31 -7.82 -4.23 11.31
N GLY A 32 -8.55 -3.65 10.38
CA GLY A 32 -10.01 -3.58 10.41
C GLY A 32 -10.62 -3.49 9.01
N GLU A 33 -11.90 -3.17 8.95
CA GLU A 33 -12.68 -3.04 7.71
C GLU A 33 -12.01 -2.14 6.66
N MET A 34 -11.39 -1.03 7.09
CA MET A 34 -10.74 -0.07 6.19
C MET A 34 -9.55 -0.66 5.43
N PHE A 35 -8.82 -1.62 6.02
CA PHE A 35 -7.75 -2.33 5.32
C PHE A 35 -8.32 -3.11 4.13
N VAL A 36 -9.41 -3.86 4.34
CA VAL A 36 -10.05 -4.65 3.28
C VAL A 36 -10.57 -3.74 2.17
N LEU A 37 -11.23 -2.64 2.53
CA LEU A 37 -11.75 -1.72 1.53
C LEU A 37 -10.64 -1.10 0.67
N ARG A 38 -9.51 -0.70 1.29
CA ARG A 38 -8.34 -0.19 0.55
C ARG A 38 -7.68 -1.25 -0.31
N GLU A 39 -7.57 -2.48 0.18
CA GLU A 39 -6.99 -3.56 -0.60
C GLU A 39 -7.86 -3.88 -1.82
N LEU A 40 -9.19 -3.83 -1.70
CA LEU A 40 -10.12 -4.00 -2.82
C LEU A 40 -10.12 -2.81 -3.80
N GLU A 41 -10.01 -1.57 -3.31
CA GLU A 41 -9.81 -0.38 -4.17
C GLU A 41 -8.55 -0.55 -5.03
N PHE A 42 -7.54 -1.18 -4.44
CA PHE A 42 -6.21 -1.32 -5.03
C PHE A 42 -6.08 -2.50 -6.00
N GLN A 43 -6.44 -3.70 -5.55
CA GLN A 43 -6.33 -4.95 -6.30
C GLN A 43 -7.51 -5.18 -7.25
N GLY A 44 -8.62 -4.48 -7.02
CA GLY A 44 -9.91 -4.84 -7.60
C GLY A 44 -10.51 -6.05 -6.89
N SER A 45 -11.22 -6.89 -7.65
CA SER A 45 -11.85 -8.11 -7.13
C SER A 45 -10.83 -9.05 -6.48
N CYS A 46 -11.07 -9.46 -5.24
CA CYS A 46 -10.20 -10.38 -4.50
C CYS A 46 -10.98 -11.53 -3.87
N THR A 47 -10.35 -12.69 -3.76
CA THR A 47 -10.88 -13.80 -2.97
C THR A 47 -10.67 -13.57 -1.46
N PRO A 48 -11.48 -14.18 -0.58
CA PRO A 48 -11.28 -14.10 0.87
C PRO A 48 -9.90 -14.58 1.34
N SER A 49 -9.31 -15.59 0.67
CA SER A 49 -7.99 -16.10 1.00
C SER A 49 -6.88 -15.10 0.66
N GLN A 50 -6.98 -14.41 -0.48
CA GLN A 50 -6.07 -13.33 -0.84
C GLN A 50 -6.12 -12.19 0.19
N LEU A 51 -7.32 -11.79 0.61
CA LEU A 51 -7.49 -10.76 1.65
C LEU A 51 -6.92 -11.20 3.01
N ALA A 52 -7.07 -12.48 3.37
CA ALA A 52 -6.49 -13.05 4.59
C ALA A 52 -4.97 -13.02 4.58
N GLN A 53 -4.37 -13.41 3.46
CA GLN A 53 -2.93 -13.40 3.28
C GLN A 53 -2.36 -11.98 3.29
N ALA A 54 -3.02 -11.05 2.57
CA ALA A 54 -2.61 -9.64 2.52
C ALA A 54 -2.68 -9.00 3.92
N MET A 55 -3.75 -9.28 4.67
CA MET A 55 -3.89 -8.80 6.04
C MET A 55 -3.00 -9.59 7.02
N GLY A 56 -2.50 -10.78 6.71
CA GLY A 56 -1.89 -11.66 7.72
C GLY A 56 -2.89 -12.04 8.83
N ALA A 57 -4.16 -12.20 8.46
CA ALA A 57 -5.26 -12.53 9.35
C ALA A 57 -5.75 -13.96 9.15
N THR A 58 -6.38 -14.54 10.17
CA THR A 58 -7.01 -15.85 10.05
C THR A 58 -8.27 -15.78 9.16
N SER A 59 -8.62 -16.90 8.53
CA SER A 59 -9.84 -17.00 7.71
C SER A 59 -11.10 -16.61 8.49
N GLY A 60 -11.18 -16.98 9.78
CA GLY A 60 -12.29 -16.60 10.65
C GLY A 60 -12.40 -15.08 10.87
N ARG A 61 -11.26 -14.41 11.08
CA ARG A 61 -11.23 -12.94 11.22
C ARG A 61 -11.66 -12.25 9.93
N ILE A 62 -11.16 -12.70 8.78
CA ILE A 62 -11.58 -12.15 7.49
C ILE A 62 -13.07 -12.38 7.24
N SER A 63 -13.59 -13.59 7.50
CA SER A 63 -15.01 -13.87 7.34
C SER A 63 -15.90 -12.95 8.20
N SER A 64 -15.47 -12.64 9.43
CA SER A 64 -16.17 -11.68 10.29
C SER A 64 -16.17 -10.27 9.70
N ILE A 65 -15.01 -9.79 9.26
CA ILE A 65 -14.86 -8.46 8.63
C ILE A 65 -15.72 -8.38 7.36
N LEU A 66 -15.61 -9.36 6.46
CA LEU A 66 -16.40 -9.41 5.23
C LEU A 66 -17.90 -9.45 5.53
N SER A 67 -18.34 -10.14 6.57
CA SER A 67 -19.75 -10.16 6.95
C SER A 67 -20.23 -8.79 7.45
N GLY A 68 -19.40 -8.08 8.23
CA GLY A 68 -19.66 -6.70 8.65
C GLY A 68 -19.76 -5.74 7.47
N LEU A 69 -18.81 -5.83 6.54
CA LEU A 69 -18.76 -5.01 5.33
C LEU A 69 -19.95 -5.27 4.39
N THR A 70 -20.36 -6.53 4.24
CA THR A 70 -21.56 -6.89 3.45
C THR A 70 -22.82 -6.31 4.09
N ARG A 71 -22.98 -6.42 5.42
CA ARG A 71 -24.13 -5.81 6.12
C ARG A 71 -24.19 -4.29 5.97
N LYS A 72 -23.04 -3.62 5.88
CA LYS A 72 -22.94 -2.18 5.62
C LYS A 72 -23.19 -1.80 4.16
N GLY A 73 -23.30 -2.80 3.26
CA GLY A 73 -23.48 -2.56 1.83
C GLY A 73 -22.22 -2.02 1.13
N TRP A 74 -21.05 -2.11 1.76
CA TRP A 74 -19.80 -1.56 1.22
C TRP A 74 -19.05 -2.51 0.28
N ILE A 75 -19.38 -3.81 0.35
CA ILE A 75 -18.85 -4.82 -0.56
C ILE A 75 -19.97 -5.67 -1.13
N VAL A 76 -19.71 -6.22 -2.32
CA VAL A 76 -20.54 -7.25 -2.95
C VAL A 76 -19.75 -8.54 -3.08
N ARG A 77 -20.46 -9.67 -3.06
CA ARG A 77 -19.88 -11.00 -3.28
C ARG A 77 -20.45 -11.54 -4.58
N THR A 78 -19.58 -11.86 -5.51
CA THR A 78 -19.97 -12.40 -6.82
C THR A 78 -19.33 -13.78 -6.99
N GLY A 79 -20.00 -14.66 -7.72
CA GLY A 79 -19.36 -15.91 -8.15
C GLY A 79 -18.21 -15.57 -9.08
N ASP A 80 -17.08 -16.23 -8.90
CA ASP A 80 -15.92 -16.01 -9.75
C ASP A 80 -16.24 -16.45 -11.20
N PRO A 81 -16.05 -15.56 -12.19
CA PRO A 81 -16.32 -15.89 -13.59
C PRO A 81 -15.49 -17.06 -14.13
N GLN A 82 -14.31 -17.32 -13.55
CA GLN A 82 -13.39 -18.38 -13.99
C GLN A 82 -13.58 -19.69 -13.22
N ASP A 83 -14.05 -19.63 -11.97
CA ASP A 83 -14.39 -20.80 -11.17
C ASP A 83 -15.71 -20.58 -10.41
N ARG A 84 -16.80 -21.17 -10.89
CA ARG A 84 -18.12 -21.02 -10.26
C ARG A 84 -18.20 -21.52 -8.81
N ARG A 85 -17.16 -22.21 -8.30
CA ARG A 85 -17.05 -22.65 -6.92
C ARG A 85 -16.36 -21.63 -6.01
N SER A 86 -15.64 -20.65 -6.57
CA SER A 86 -15.02 -19.56 -5.81
C SER A 86 -15.91 -18.30 -5.80
N VAL A 87 -15.72 -17.51 -4.75
CA VAL A 87 -16.39 -16.23 -4.55
C VAL A 87 -15.33 -15.15 -4.55
N VAL A 88 -15.55 -14.10 -5.34
CA VAL A 88 -14.75 -12.88 -5.30
C VAL A 88 -15.53 -11.78 -4.59
N ILE A 89 -14.76 -10.91 -3.95
CA ILE A 89 -15.24 -9.76 -3.20
C ILE A 89 -14.87 -8.51 -3.98
N GLU A 90 -15.82 -7.60 -4.14
CA GLU A 90 -15.61 -6.32 -4.82
C GLU A 90 -16.20 -5.19 -3.98
N LEU A 91 -15.68 -3.97 -4.16
CA LEU A 91 -16.32 -2.78 -3.61
C LEU A 91 -17.66 -2.54 -4.31
N SER A 92 -18.67 -2.20 -3.53
CA SER A 92 -19.87 -1.56 -4.07
C SER A 92 -19.58 -0.10 -4.42
N ASP A 93 -20.51 0.57 -5.10
CA ASP A 93 -20.42 2.03 -5.30
C ASP A 93 -20.35 2.79 -3.97
N GLU A 94 -21.08 2.31 -2.97
CA GLU A 94 -21.04 2.91 -1.64
C GLU A 94 -19.71 2.66 -0.93
N GLY A 95 -19.14 1.45 -1.08
CA GLY A 95 -17.79 1.15 -0.60
C GLY A 95 -16.74 2.08 -1.19
N ARG A 96 -16.79 2.32 -2.52
CA ARG A 96 -15.90 3.27 -3.20
C ARG A 96 -16.04 4.70 -2.64
N ARG A 97 -17.26 5.15 -2.37
CA ARG A 97 -17.50 6.47 -1.75
C ARG A 97 -16.90 6.56 -0.35
N VAL A 98 -17.07 5.54 0.47
CA VAL A 98 -16.53 5.49 1.84
C VAL A 98 -15.00 5.53 1.84
N VAL A 99 -14.34 4.74 0.98
CA VAL A 99 -12.87 4.75 0.85
C VAL A 99 -12.38 6.12 0.41
N LYS A 100 -13.04 6.73 -0.58
CA LYS A 100 -12.70 8.07 -1.07
C LYS A 100 -12.84 9.11 0.05
N GLN A 101 -13.96 9.13 0.76
CA GLN A 101 -14.19 10.08 1.85
C GLN A 101 -13.15 9.94 2.96
N HIS A 102 -12.82 8.71 3.35
CA HIS A 102 -11.79 8.46 4.36
C HIS A 102 -10.40 8.90 3.87
N SER A 103 -10.10 8.70 2.58
CA SER A 103 -8.83 9.13 1.99
C SER A 103 -8.73 10.65 1.91
N ASP A 104 -9.79 11.33 1.47
CA ASP A 104 -9.83 12.79 1.40
C ASP A 104 -9.71 13.42 2.81
N LYS A 105 -10.35 12.83 3.82
CA LYS A 105 -10.18 13.25 5.23
C LYS A 105 -8.72 13.10 5.69
N LEU A 106 -8.10 11.95 5.44
CA LEU A 106 -6.71 11.70 5.82
C LEU A 106 -5.76 12.68 5.13
N VAL A 107 -5.96 12.95 3.85
CA VAL A 107 -5.19 13.96 3.10
C VAL A 107 -5.37 15.34 3.71
N GLY A 108 -6.60 15.71 4.10
CA GLY A 108 -6.89 16.97 4.78
C GLY A 108 -6.18 17.10 6.12
N ASP A 109 -6.29 16.08 6.98
CA ASP A 109 -5.66 16.04 8.31
C ASP A 109 -4.12 16.17 8.19
N LEU A 110 -3.49 15.41 7.27
CA LEU A 110 -2.04 15.45 7.06
C LEU A 110 -1.58 16.77 6.43
N SER A 111 -2.35 17.32 5.48
CA SER A 111 -2.06 18.64 4.89
C SER A 111 -2.11 19.73 5.95
N TRP A 112 -3.05 19.64 6.89
CA TRP A 112 -3.11 20.53 8.04
C TRP A 112 -1.86 20.37 8.93
N VAL A 113 -1.45 19.15 9.27
CA VAL A 113 -0.20 18.92 10.04
C VAL A 113 1.02 19.54 9.35
N PHE A 114 1.18 19.32 8.04
CA PHE A 114 2.30 19.90 7.29
C PHE A 114 2.23 21.42 7.14
N SER A 115 1.03 22.01 7.21
CA SER A 115 0.90 23.47 7.33
C SER A 115 1.49 23.98 8.65
N GLN A 116 1.29 23.25 9.76
CA GLN A 116 1.82 23.62 11.08
C GLN A 116 3.34 23.45 11.17
N MET A 117 3.90 22.47 10.44
CA MET A 117 5.34 22.22 10.41
C MET A 117 6.10 23.25 9.56
N GLY A 118 5.47 23.80 8.53
CA GLY A 118 6.10 24.67 7.55
C GLY A 118 6.97 23.92 6.54
N GLU A 119 7.17 24.52 5.37
CA GLU A 119 7.75 23.85 4.19
C GLU A 119 9.11 23.19 4.46
N ARG A 120 10.07 23.91 5.07
CA ARG A 120 11.42 23.39 5.29
C ARG A 120 11.40 22.12 6.13
N ARG A 121 10.69 22.13 7.26
CA ARG A 121 10.62 20.98 8.19
C ARG A 121 9.84 19.83 7.58
N THR A 122 8.79 20.12 6.81
CA THR A 122 8.04 19.09 6.08
C THR A 122 8.91 18.36 5.06
N ARG A 123 9.66 19.08 4.23
CA ARG A 123 10.56 18.46 3.23
C ARG A 123 11.64 17.62 3.89
N GLU A 124 12.23 18.12 4.98
CA GLU A 124 13.23 17.40 5.78
C GLU A 124 12.65 16.11 6.40
N PHE A 125 11.49 16.21 7.04
CA PHE A 125 10.80 15.06 7.65
C PHE A 125 10.49 13.97 6.63
N VAL A 126 9.92 14.35 5.47
CA VAL A 126 9.59 13.40 4.41
C VAL A 126 10.83 12.69 3.88
N GLY A 127 11.93 13.42 3.69
CA GLY A 127 13.22 12.85 3.28
C GLY A 127 13.72 11.80 4.28
N LEU A 128 13.80 12.17 5.56
CA LEU A 128 14.27 11.31 6.65
C LEU A 128 13.36 10.08 6.83
N LEU A 129 12.04 10.27 6.78
CA LEU A 129 11.11 9.16 6.89
C LEU A 129 11.28 8.19 5.72
N SER A 130 11.44 8.71 4.51
CA SER A 130 11.58 7.86 3.34
C SER A 130 12.89 7.06 3.35
N GLU A 131 13.97 7.65 3.85
CA GLU A 131 15.23 6.95 4.13
C GLU A 131 15.02 5.84 5.18
N PHE A 132 14.42 6.18 6.32
CA PHE A 132 14.11 5.23 7.39
C PHE A 132 13.27 4.04 6.90
N MET A 133 12.22 4.32 6.12
CA MET A 133 11.35 3.29 5.52
C MET A 133 12.10 2.44 4.49
N THR A 134 13.06 2.99 3.76
CA THR A 134 13.90 2.20 2.85
C THR A 134 14.70 1.15 3.60
N TYR A 135 15.31 1.51 4.73
CA TYR A 135 16.02 0.56 5.59
C TYR A 135 15.07 -0.49 6.19
N LEU A 136 13.89 -0.09 6.67
CA LEU A 136 12.90 -1.05 7.16
C LEU A 136 12.41 -2.01 6.07
N SER A 137 12.43 -1.60 4.81
CA SER A 137 12.01 -2.46 3.69
C SER A 137 12.90 -3.70 3.50
N ILE A 138 14.15 -3.66 3.99
CA ILE A 138 15.15 -4.71 3.86
C ILE A 138 15.57 -5.34 5.20
N CYS A 139 14.97 -4.91 6.32
CA CYS A 139 15.22 -5.51 7.63
C CYS A 139 14.15 -6.55 7.98
N GLY A 140 14.56 -7.70 8.52
CA GLY A 140 13.69 -8.74 9.08
C GLY A 140 13.96 -8.99 10.57
N PRO A 141 12.96 -9.39 11.38
CA PRO A 141 13.10 -9.58 12.82
C PRO A 141 14.10 -10.68 13.23
N ASN A 142 14.38 -11.64 12.33
CA ASN A 142 15.31 -12.76 12.55
C ASN A 142 16.31 -12.92 11.40
N GLU A 143 16.52 -11.87 10.61
CA GLU A 143 17.44 -11.88 9.46
C GLU A 143 18.72 -11.10 9.82
N PRO A 144 19.89 -11.47 9.28
CA PRO A 144 21.11 -10.70 9.50
C PRO A 144 20.95 -9.27 8.98
N ARG A 145 21.79 -8.35 9.49
CA ARG A 145 21.78 -6.96 9.02
C ARG A 145 22.08 -6.91 7.51
N PRO A 146 21.37 -6.08 6.74
CA PRO A 146 21.59 -5.98 5.30
C PRO A 146 23.02 -5.56 4.96
N THR A 147 23.56 -6.10 3.88
CA THR A 147 24.87 -5.71 3.35
C THR A 147 24.81 -4.34 2.67
N ALA A 148 25.96 -3.70 2.47
CA ALA A 148 26.04 -2.42 1.75
C ALA A 148 25.45 -2.50 0.33
N GLN A 149 25.62 -3.65 -0.35
CA GLN A 149 25.03 -3.91 -1.65
C GLN A 149 23.49 -3.93 -1.58
N GLN A 150 22.92 -4.68 -0.62
CA GLN A 150 21.46 -4.75 -0.43
C GLN A 150 20.85 -3.38 -0.08
N VAL A 151 21.59 -2.56 0.67
CA VAL A 151 21.22 -1.17 0.94
C VAL A 151 21.18 -0.37 -0.36
N GLY A 152 22.26 -0.40 -1.16
CA GLY A 152 22.32 0.29 -2.46
C GLY A 152 21.15 -0.08 -3.38
N GLU A 153 20.91 -1.38 -3.56
CA GLU A 153 19.80 -1.90 -4.36
C GLU A 153 18.42 -1.43 -3.87
N ALA A 154 18.25 -1.29 -2.55
CA ALA A 154 17.01 -0.78 -1.97
C ALA A 154 16.76 0.69 -2.29
N PHE A 155 17.80 1.52 -2.20
CA PHE A 155 17.71 2.94 -2.55
C PHE A 155 17.48 3.14 -4.06
N GLU A 156 18.13 2.35 -4.91
CA GLU A 156 17.86 2.38 -6.35
C GLU A 156 16.44 1.94 -6.68
N ARG A 157 15.96 0.85 -6.08
CA ARG A 157 14.57 0.39 -6.24
C ARG A 157 13.59 1.48 -5.84
N ARG A 158 13.82 2.14 -4.71
CA ARG A 158 12.99 3.28 -4.28
C ARG A 158 13.04 4.42 -5.29
N ALA A 159 14.22 4.82 -5.77
CA ALA A 159 14.37 5.89 -6.73
C ALA A 159 13.57 5.64 -8.02
N ARG A 160 13.63 4.40 -8.55
CA ARG A 160 12.82 3.98 -9.71
C ARG A 160 11.32 4.09 -9.45
N LEU A 161 10.85 3.60 -8.31
CA LEU A 161 9.43 3.68 -7.92
C LEU A 161 8.97 5.12 -7.72
N HIS A 162 9.86 5.97 -7.19
CA HIS A 162 9.59 7.36 -6.89
C HIS A 162 9.45 8.21 -8.15
N GLU A 163 10.33 8.02 -9.15
CA GLU A 163 10.20 8.73 -10.42
C GLU A 163 8.89 8.36 -11.12
N ARG A 164 8.51 7.09 -11.10
CA ARG A 164 7.23 6.65 -11.66
C ARG A 164 6.03 7.28 -10.95
N MET A 165 6.07 7.37 -9.61
CA MET A 165 5.03 8.08 -8.85
C MET A 165 4.91 9.54 -9.34
N ARG A 166 6.04 10.22 -9.53
CA ARG A 166 6.06 11.60 -10.00
C ARG A 166 5.52 11.73 -11.42
N GLU A 167 5.83 10.80 -12.31
CA GLU A 167 5.28 10.74 -13.67
C GLU A 167 3.75 10.59 -13.66
N MET A 168 3.21 9.65 -12.87
CA MET A 168 1.75 9.48 -12.72
C MET A 168 1.07 10.76 -12.24
N VAL A 169 1.63 11.40 -11.20
CA VAL A 169 1.10 12.66 -10.66
C VAL A 169 1.18 13.78 -11.72
N ARG A 170 2.25 13.87 -12.50
CA ARG A 170 2.38 14.84 -13.61
C ARG A 170 1.34 14.61 -14.70
N ASN A 171 0.99 13.36 -14.97
CA ASN A 171 -0.01 12.98 -15.98
C ASN A 171 -1.46 13.21 -15.53
N GLY A 172 -1.68 13.78 -14.34
CA GLY A 172 -3.02 14.02 -13.78
C GLY A 172 -3.70 12.77 -13.24
N GLU A 173 -2.98 11.65 -13.15
CA GLU A 173 -3.46 10.44 -12.51
C GLU A 173 -3.44 10.64 -10.99
N ARG A 174 -4.52 10.23 -10.32
CA ARG A 174 -4.58 10.30 -8.86
C ARG A 174 -3.71 9.18 -8.31
N TRP A 175 -2.62 9.54 -7.62
CA TRP A 175 -1.82 8.55 -6.92
C TRP A 175 -2.61 8.10 -5.67
N HIS A 176 -3.18 6.89 -5.73
CA HIS A 176 -4.13 6.37 -4.73
C HIS A 176 -3.46 5.79 -3.47
N GLY A 177 -2.20 6.10 -3.19
CA GLY A 177 -1.47 5.45 -2.09
C GLY A 177 -0.78 4.14 -2.48
N SER A 178 -1.00 3.65 -3.70
CA SER A 178 -0.60 2.31 -4.12
C SER A 178 -0.69 2.17 -5.66
N CYS A 179 0.43 1.91 -6.34
CA CYS A 179 0.47 1.58 -7.78
C CYS A 179 -0.01 0.13 -8.00
N ARG A 180 -1.01 -0.11 -8.87
CA ARG A 180 -1.64 -1.43 -9.05
C ARG A 180 -0.57 -2.53 -9.23
N PRO A 181 -0.79 -3.77 -8.79
CA PRO A 181 0.21 -4.84 -8.98
C PRO A 181 0.51 -5.12 -10.45
N HIS A 182 -0.44 -4.89 -11.35
CA HIS A 182 -0.21 -4.99 -12.81
C HIS A 182 0.74 -3.90 -13.33
N ASP A 183 0.93 -2.82 -12.57
CA ASP A 183 1.91 -1.80 -12.83
C ASP A 183 3.25 -2.11 -12.15
N ALA A 184 3.31 -2.93 -11.10
CA ALA A 184 4.59 -3.38 -10.55
C ALA A 184 5.29 -4.29 -11.57
N PRO A 185 6.60 -4.11 -11.85
CA PRO A 185 7.33 -5.13 -12.61
C PRO A 185 7.16 -6.45 -11.87
N SER A 186 6.91 -7.51 -12.63
CA SER A 186 6.71 -8.83 -12.08
C SER A 186 7.86 -9.14 -11.13
N SER A 187 7.58 -9.71 -9.96
CA SER A 187 8.65 -10.21 -9.08
C SER A 187 9.48 -11.33 -9.75
N ASN A 188 9.14 -11.72 -10.98
CA ASN A 188 9.86 -12.68 -11.82
C ASN A 188 10.90 -12.04 -12.74
N ASP A 189 10.94 -10.71 -12.92
CA ASP A 189 11.98 -10.07 -13.74
C ASP A 189 13.31 -9.85 -12.99
N ALA A 190 13.41 -10.35 -11.75
CA ALA A 190 14.63 -10.33 -10.94
C ALA A 190 15.29 -11.72 -10.79
N ASP A 191 14.81 -12.75 -11.50
CA ASP A 191 15.32 -14.13 -11.36
C ASP A 191 15.56 -14.83 -12.72
N VAL A 192 16.09 -14.08 -13.69
CA VAL A 192 16.66 -14.64 -14.93
C VAL A 192 18.14 -14.24 -15.03
N ASP A 193 18.92 -14.56 -13.98
CA ASP A 193 20.37 -14.75 -14.09
C ASP A 193 20.91 -15.37 -12.79
N ARG A 194 20.53 -16.64 -12.56
CA ARG A 194 21.31 -17.52 -11.69
C ARG A 194 22.22 -18.36 -12.58
N PRO A 195 23.56 -18.27 -12.46
CA PRO A 195 24.41 -19.27 -13.07
C PRO A 195 24.11 -20.61 -12.42
N VAL A 196 23.81 -21.59 -13.26
CA VAL A 196 23.73 -23.00 -12.87
C VAL A 196 25.09 -23.39 -12.28
N GLN A 197 25.09 -23.75 -11.00
CA GLN A 197 26.10 -24.58 -10.37
C GLN A 197 25.42 -25.77 -9.70
#